data_AF-A0A523MKW9-F1
#
_entry.id   AF-A0A523MKW9-F1
#
_cell.length_a   1.000
_cell.length_b   1.000
_cell.length_c   1.000
_cell.angle_alpha   90.00
_cell.angle_beta   90.00
_cell.angle_gamma   90.00
#
_symmetry.space_group_name_H-M   'P 1'
#
loop_
_entity.id
_entity.type
_entity.pdbx_description
1 polymer ?
#
loop_
_entity_poly.entity_id
_entity_poly.type
_entity_poly.pdbx_seq_one_letter_code
_entity_poly.pdbx_strand_id
1 'polypeptide(L)'
;CLIDAAVSVGLERDLARQLAEKTVAGAGAYALVSEHEPSELRRQVTSPGGTTEAALDILLNQDALPGLLVRAVQAARKRGRDLA
;
A
#
# COMPACT_ATOMS: atom_id res chain seq x y z
N CYS A 1 -5.65 7.30 5.30
CA CYS A 1 -4.20 7.25 5.55
C CYS A 1 -3.41 7.83 4.37
N LEU A 2 -3.47 7.28 3.15
CA LEU A 2 -2.67 7.78 2.03
C LEU A 2 -3.01 9.24 1.64
N ILE A 3 -4.30 9.60 1.65
CA ILE A 3 -4.76 10.99 1.44
C ILE A 3 -4.12 11.93 2.47
N ASP A 4 -4.19 11.58 3.75
CA ASP A 4 -3.66 12.44 4.82
C ASP A 4 -2.14 12.51 4.81
N ALA A 5 -1.45 11.44 4.42
CA ALA A 5 -0.01 11.44 4.19
C ALA A 5 0.37 12.41 3.06
N ALA A 6 -0.38 12.41 1.96
CA ALA A 6 -0.19 13.36 0.87
C ALA A 6 -0.47 14.82 1.29
N VAL A 7 -1.49 15.06 2.11
CA VAL A 7 -1.75 16.38 2.69
C VAL A 7 -0.61 16.83 3.63
N SER A 8 -0.03 15.92 4.42
CA SER A 8 1.06 16.26 5.35
C SER A 8 2.34 16.73 4.64
N VAL A 9 2.50 16.41 3.35
CA VAL A 9 3.62 16.90 2.52
C VAL A 9 3.24 18.11 1.67
N GLY A 10 2.08 18.72 1.93
CA GLY A 10 1.67 19.99 1.34
C GLY A 10 0.70 19.89 0.16
N LEU A 11 0.14 18.72 -0.15
CA LEU A 11 -0.89 18.65 -1.19
C LEU A 11 -2.25 19.17 -0.70
N GLU A 12 -2.94 19.88 -1.58
CA GLU A 12 -4.35 20.21 -1.39
C GLU A 12 -5.19 18.95 -1.25
N ARG A 13 -6.16 18.96 -0.32
CA ARG A 13 -6.88 17.75 0.07
C ARG A 13 -7.62 17.08 -1.09
N ASP A 14 -8.19 17.86 -2.00
CA ASP A 14 -8.92 17.31 -3.14
C ASP A 14 -7.98 16.69 -4.17
N LEU A 15 -6.79 17.26 -4.38
CA LEU A 15 -5.76 16.65 -5.23
C LEU A 15 -5.21 15.37 -4.57
N ALA A 16 -4.91 15.43 -3.27
CA ALA A 16 -4.46 14.27 -2.50
C ALA A 16 -5.46 13.10 -2.57
N ARG A 17 -6.76 13.39 -2.48
CA ARG A 17 -7.82 12.40 -2.66
C ARG A 17 -7.76 11.76 -4.05
N GLN A 18 -7.77 12.57 -5.10
CA GLN A 18 -7.76 12.09 -6.48
C GLN A 18 -6.54 11.21 -6.78
N LEU A 19 -5.36 11.63 -6.34
CA LEU A 19 -4.12 10.87 -6.54
C LEU A 19 -4.17 9.55 -5.76
N ALA A 20 -4.47 9.59 -4.46
CA ALA A 20 -4.48 8.39 -3.62
C ALA A 20 -5.49 7.33 -4.11
N GLU A 21 -6.71 7.74 -4.46
CA GLU A 21 -7.74 6.83 -4.96
C GLU A 21 -7.33 6.18 -6.28
N LYS A 22 -6.83 6.97 -7.24
CA LYS A 22 -6.36 6.45 -8.53
C LYS A 22 -5.12 5.57 -8.38
N THR A 23 -4.19 5.91 -7.49
CA THR A 23 -3.02 5.08 -7.22
C THR A 23 -3.41 3.71 -6.68
N VAL A 24 -4.28 3.66 -5.66
CA VAL A 24 -4.70 2.39 -5.06
C VAL A 24 -5.52 1.55 -6.05
N ALA A 25 -6.51 2.18 -6.71
CA ALA A 25 -7.35 1.50 -7.69
C ALA A 25 -6.53 1.00 -8.89
N GLY A 26 -5.65 1.84 -9.43
CA GLY A 26 -4.80 1.51 -10.57
C GLY A 26 -3.79 0.42 -10.27
N ALA A 27 -3.15 0.44 -9.09
CA ALA A 27 -2.21 -0.61 -8.69
C ALA A 27 -2.91 -1.98 -8.55
N GLY A 28 -4.09 -2.02 -7.94
CA GLY A 28 -4.89 -3.24 -7.83
C GLY A 28 -5.37 -3.75 -9.19
N ALA A 29 -5.91 -2.85 -10.02
CA ALA A 29 -6.34 -3.20 -11.37
C ALA A 29 -5.19 -3.74 -12.22
N TYR A 30 -4.01 -3.11 -12.17
CA TYR A 30 -2.84 -3.55 -12.91
C TYR A 30 -2.32 -4.90 -12.44
N ALA A 31 -2.29 -5.15 -11.12
CA ALA A 31 -1.89 -6.44 -10.56
C ALA A 31 -2.80 -7.60 -10.98
N LEU A 32 -4.10 -7.35 -11.18
CA LEU A 32 -5.06 -8.38 -11.59
C LEU A 32 -4.91 -8.82 -13.05
N VAL A 33 -4.45 -7.92 -13.93
CA VAL A 33 -4.33 -8.17 -15.37
C VAL A 33 -2.90 -8.43 -15.83
N SER A 34 -1.93 -8.26 -14.94
CA SER A 34 -0.52 -8.49 -15.26
C SER A 34 -0.21 -9.98 -15.32
N GLU A 35 0.74 -10.33 -16.21
CA GLU A 35 1.38 -11.64 -16.23
C GLU A 35 2.48 -11.80 -15.17
N HIS A 36 2.87 -10.71 -14.51
CA HIS A 36 3.89 -10.71 -13.48
C HIS A 36 3.29 -10.77 -12.07
N GLU A 37 4.02 -11.43 -11.17
CA GLU A 37 3.69 -11.45 -9.75
C GLU A 37 3.78 -10.04 -9.13
N PRO A 38 2.94 -9.70 -8.12
CA PRO A 38 2.96 -8.38 -7.48
C PRO A 38 4.34 -7.97 -6.91
N SER A 39 5.14 -8.95 -6.47
CA SER A 39 6.50 -8.69 -5.98
C SER A 39 7.43 -8.18 -7.08
N GLU A 40 7.22 -8.63 -8.32
CA GLU A 40 7.97 -8.21 -9.50
C GLU A 40 7.49 -6.86 -10.00
N LEU A 41 6.17 -6.65 -10.07
CA LEU A 41 5.59 -5.34 -10.39
C LEU A 41 6.11 -4.24 -9.48
N ARG A 42 6.22 -4.53 -8.17
CA ARG A 42 6.85 -3.61 -7.22
C ARG A 42 8.30 -3.32 -7.56
N ARG A 43 9.10 -4.34 -7.91
CA ARG A 43 10.52 -4.15 -8.29
C ARG A 43 10.64 -3.29 -9.55
N GLN A 44 9.76 -3.47 -10.54
CA GLN A 44 9.76 -2.69 -11.79
C GLN A 44 9.57 -1.18 -11.56
N VAL A 45 8.88 -0.78 -10.50
CA VAL A 45 8.66 0.64 -10.13
C VAL A 45 9.63 1.16 -9.05
N THR A 46 10.65 0.38 -8.70
CA THR A 46 11.62 0.71 -7.64
C THR A 46 13.01 0.87 -8.25
N SER A 47 13.39 2.12 -8.53
CA SER A 47 14.75 2.44 -8.98
C SER A 47 15.72 2.54 -7.79
N PRO A 48 16.98 2.08 -7.93
CA PRO A 48 18.01 2.25 -6.89
C PRO A 48 18.23 3.72 -6.53
N GLY A 49 18.21 4.05 -5.25
CA GLY A 49 18.30 5.41 -4.70
C GLY A 49 17.05 6.27 -4.93
N GLY A 50 15.95 5.68 -5.42
CA GLY A 50 14.74 6.41 -5.80
C GLY A 50 13.78 6.68 -4.64
N THR A 51 12.76 7.51 -4.90
CA THR A 51 11.73 7.86 -3.90
C THR A 51 10.88 6.65 -3.50
N THR A 52 10.58 5.74 -4.43
CA THR A 52 9.87 4.50 -4.14
C THR A 52 10.67 3.59 -3.21
N GLU A 53 11.99 3.48 -3.44
CA GLU A 53 12.87 2.65 -2.60
C GLU A 53 12.88 3.20 -1.16
N ALA A 54 13.10 4.50 -0.99
CA ALA A 54 13.09 5.14 0.32
C ALA A 54 11.76 4.93 1.08
N ALA A 55 10.62 4.95 0.37
CA ALA A 55 9.33 4.65 0.97
C ALA A 55 9.19 3.16 1.34
N LEU A 56 9.68 2.25 0.48
CA LEU A 56 9.61 0.80 0.71
C LEU A 56 10.51 0.34 1.85
N ASP A 57 11.65 0.99 2.10
CA ASP A 57 12.50 0.70 3.26
C ASP A 57 11.75 0.85 4.59
N ILE A 58 10.83 1.82 4.65
CA ILE A 58 9.96 2.02 5.81
C ILE A 58 8.78 1.03 5.77
N LEU A 59 8.09 0.95 4.62
CA LEU A 59 6.84 0.19 4.52
C LEU A 59 7.04 -1.32 4.65
N LEU A 60 8.14 -1.87 4.12
CA LEU A 60 8.41 -3.30 4.09
C LEU A 60 9.24 -3.81 5.27
N ASN A 61 9.57 -2.94 6.22
CA ASN A 61 10.15 -3.39 7.48
C ASN A 61 9.19 -4.38 8.18
N GLN A 62 9.73 -5.42 8.80
CA GLN A 62 8.97 -6.58 9.29
C GLN A 62 7.84 -6.18 10.26
N ASP A 63 8.09 -5.19 11.13
CA ASP A 63 7.12 -4.69 12.11
C ASP A 63 6.16 -3.60 11.57
N ALA A 64 6.43 -3.09 10.36
CA ALA A 64 5.62 -2.08 9.69
C ALA A 64 4.43 -2.73 8.96
N LEU A 65 4.29 -2.55 7.64
CA LEU A 65 3.10 -3.00 6.91
C LEU A 65 2.95 -4.53 6.93
N PRO A 66 3.98 -5.37 6.68
CA PRO A 66 3.86 -6.82 6.74
C PRO A 66 3.34 -7.32 8.10
N GLY A 67 3.98 -6.92 9.20
CA GLY A 67 3.57 -7.31 10.55
C GLY A 67 2.19 -6.77 10.92
N LEU A 68 1.87 -5.53 10.54
CA LEU A 68 0.55 -4.93 10.75
C LEU A 68 -0.55 -5.73 10.03
N LEU A 69 -0.33 -6.08 8.76
CA LEU A 69 -1.32 -6.83 7.97
C LEU A 69 -1.56 -8.23 8.55
N VAL A 70 -0.51 -8.93 9.00
CA VAL A 70 -0.67 -10.22 9.67
C VAL A 70 -1.55 -10.09 10.91
N ARG A 71 -1.27 -9.12 11.79
CA ARG A 71 -2.07 -8.88 13.00
C ARG A 71 -3.51 -8.50 12.67
N ALA A 72 -3.72 -7.62 11.68
CA ALA A 72 -5.04 -7.16 11.26
C ALA A 72 -5.90 -8.31 10.72
N VAL A 73 -5.34 -9.16 9.83
CA VAL A 73 -6.06 -10.30 9.26
C VAL A 73 -6.37 -11.35 10.33
N GLN A 74 -5.46 -11.61 11.27
CA GLN A 74 -5.72 -12.52 12.39
C GLN A 74 -6.85 -12.02 13.29
N ALA A 75 -6.87 -10.72 13.60
CA ALA A 75 -7.95 -10.10 14.38
C ALA A 75 -9.30 -10.20 13.65
N ALA A 76 -9.33 -9.91 12.35
CA ALA A 76 -10.52 -10.06 11.52
C ALA A 76 -11.02 -11.51 11.49
N ARG A 77 -10.11 -12.49 11.32
CA ARG A 77 -10.45 -13.91 11.36
C ARG A 77 -11.06 -14.34 12.69
N LYS A 78 -10.48 -13.88 13.82
CA LYS A 78 -11.01 -14.18 15.15
C LYS A 78 -12.43 -13.64 15.28
N ARG A 79 -12.64 -12.36 14.96
CA ARG A 79 -13.97 -11.74 15.03
C ARG A 79 -14.98 -12.42 14.11
N GLY A 80 -14.57 -12.80 12.90
CA GLY A 80 -15.44 -13.51 11.95
C GLY A 80 -15.93 -14.86 12.48
N ARG A 81 -15.12 -15.57 13.29
CA ARG A 81 -15.55 -16.80 13.96
C ARG A 81 -16.53 -16.55 15.09
N ASP A 82 -16.40 -15.44 15.82
CA ASP A 82 -17.31 -15.07 16.91
C ASP A 82 -18.68 -14.58 16.40
N LEU A 83 -18.81 -14.33 15.10
CA LEU A 83 -20.03 -13.85 14.44
C LEU A 83 -20.82 -14.98 13.74
N ALA A 84 -20.25 -16.17 13.60
CA ALA A 84 -20.84 -17.34 12.94
C ALA A 84 -21.36 -18.34 13.96
#